data_AF-A0A4Y3RNG1-F1
#
_entry.id   AF-A0A4Y3RNG1-F1
#
_cell.length_a   1.000
_cell.length_b   1.000
_cell.length_c   1.000
_cell.angle_alpha   90.00
_cell.angle_beta   90.00
_cell.angle_gamma   90.00
#
_symmetry.space_group_name_H-M   'P 1'
#
loop_
_entity.id
_entity.type
_entity.pdbx_description
1 polymer ?
#
loop_
_entity_poly.entity_id
_entity_poly.type
_entity_poly.pdbx_seq_one_letter_code
_entity_poly.pdbx_strand_id
1 'polypeptide(L)'
;MSWDTVPDGERRVCAVCGTPVCAYQYRFHPPESSMFERCIGLAWCGGCRIYSGNMVYVPRKRVLVDLLAFLPPEQRERLLRSETRLIEFLDRQARRGSG
;
A
#
# COMPACT_ATOMS: atom_id res chain seq x y z
N MET A 1 -13.16 11.11 -3.07
CA MET A 1 -14.10 9.98 -2.92
C MET A 1 -13.55 9.07 -1.83
N SER A 2 -14.17 9.08 -0.65
CA SER A 2 -13.91 8.08 0.40
C SER A 2 -14.76 6.85 0.07
N TRP A 3 -14.18 5.66 0.13
CA TRP A 3 -14.91 4.40 -0.03
C TRP A 3 -14.98 3.71 1.33
N ASP A 4 -16.12 3.08 1.62
CA ASP A 4 -16.35 2.55 2.96
C ASP A 4 -15.72 1.18 3.14
N THR A 5 -15.12 0.99 4.31
CA THR A 5 -14.53 -0.27 4.74
C THR A 5 -15.09 -0.64 6.11
N VAL A 6 -15.52 -1.89 6.25
CA VAL A 6 -16.06 -2.40 7.50
C VAL A 6 -15.07 -3.36 8.17
N PRO A 7 -15.01 -3.41 9.51
CA PRO A 7 -14.21 -4.40 10.23
C PRO A 7 -14.74 -5.82 9.98
N ASP A 8 -13.82 -6.77 9.80
CA ASP A 8 -14.06 -8.21 9.73
C ASP A 8 -12.97 -8.93 10.54
N GLY A 9 -13.22 -9.11 11.83
CA GLY A 9 -12.22 -9.55 12.80
C GLY A 9 -11.02 -8.59 12.85
N GLU A 10 -9.81 -9.12 12.62
CA GLU A 10 -8.57 -8.33 12.53
C GLU A 10 -8.36 -7.65 11.16
N ARG A 11 -9.22 -7.95 10.18
CA ARG A 11 -9.13 -7.45 8.82
C ARG A 11 -10.17 -6.36 8.57
N ARG A 12 -10.01 -5.66 7.45
CA ARG A 12 -11.05 -4.80 6.90
C ARG A 12 -11.48 -5.36 5.56
N VAL A 13 -12.76 -5.27 5.26
CA VAL A 13 -13.32 -5.66 3.96
C VAL A 13 -13.99 -4.46 3.30
N CYS A 14 -14.05 -4.48 1.97
CA CYS A 14 -14.80 -3.50 1.20
C CYS A 14 -16.28 -3.61 1.54
N ALA A 15 -16.91 -2.51 1.96
CA ALA A 15 -18.34 -2.51 2.32
C ALA A 15 -19.24 -2.86 1.12
N VAL A 16 -18.74 -2.70 -0.12
CA VAL A 16 -19.50 -2.92 -1.35
C VAL A 16 -19.44 -4.37 -1.83
N CYS A 17 -18.26 -4.96 -1.90
CA CYS A 17 -18.07 -6.29 -2.51
C CYS A 17 -17.56 -7.37 -1.54
N GLY A 18 -17.35 -7.03 -0.26
CA GLY A 18 -16.85 -7.97 0.75
C GLY A 18 -15.40 -8.44 0.55
N THR A 19 -14.71 -8.00 -0.50
CA THR A 19 -13.31 -8.38 -0.73
C THR A 19 -12.42 -7.78 0.36
N PRO A 20 -11.44 -8.55 0.90
CA PRO A 20 -10.46 -8.02 1.84
C PRO A 20 -9.74 -6.78 1.31
N VAL A 21 -9.64 -5.76 2.15
CA VAL A 21 -8.90 -4.53 1.86
C VAL A 21 -7.43 -4.82 2.04
N CYS A 22 -6.66 -4.57 0.98
CA CYS A 22 -5.20 -4.60 1.06
C CYS A 22 -4.68 -3.22 1.45
N ALA A 23 -3.57 -3.19 2.18
CA ALA A 23 -2.92 -1.95 2.58
C ALA A 23 -1.40 -2.09 2.46
N TYR A 24 -0.75 -0.98 2.10
CA TYR A 24 0.71 -0.93 1.97
C TYR A 24 1.23 0.44 2.39
N GLN A 25 2.36 0.46 3.10
CA GLN A 25 3.01 1.69 3.53
C GLN A 25 4.49 1.66 3.13
N TYR A 26 5.01 2.79 2.64
CA TYR A 26 6.43 2.89 2.31
C TYR A 26 7.00 4.27 2.62
N ARG A 27 8.32 4.29 2.86
CA ARG A 27 9.10 5.53 3.03
C ARG A 27 9.30 6.18 1.67
N PHE A 28 8.87 7.42 1.52
CA PHE A 28 9.08 8.21 0.31
C PHE A 28 10.33 9.08 0.38
N HIS A 29 10.63 9.59 1.58
CA HIS A 29 11.81 10.40 1.84
C HIS A 29 13.00 9.53 2.31
N PRO A 30 14.25 9.92 2.00
CA PRO A 30 15.43 9.21 2.49
C PRO A 30 15.57 9.33 4.01
N PRO A 31 16.28 8.39 4.67
CA PRO A 31 16.43 8.35 6.13
C PRO A 31 16.83 9.69 6.74
N GLU A 32 17.75 10.41 6.12
CA GLU A 32 18.35 11.66 6.62
C GLU A 32 17.39 12.86 6.55
N SER A 33 16.28 12.75 5.83
CA SER A 33 15.32 13.84 5.66
C SER A 33 14.53 14.13 6.94
N SER A 34 14.27 15.42 7.21
CA SER A 34 13.32 15.84 8.26
C SER A 34 11.88 15.38 7.98
N MET A 35 11.57 15.02 6.72
CA MET A 35 10.27 14.48 6.32
C MET A 35 10.25 12.94 6.32
N PHE A 36 11.28 12.26 6.83
CA PHE A 36 11.35 10.79 6.82
C PHE A 36 10.14 10.11 7.47
N GLU A 37 9.55 10.74 8.49
CA GLU A 37 8.38 10.22 9.20
C GLU A 37 7.06 10.39 8.41
N ARG A 38 7.06 11.20 7.35
CA ARG A 38 5.95 11.34 6.41
C ARG A 38 6.05 10.26 5.34
N CYS A 39 5.34 9.16 5.57
CA CYS A 39 5.25 8.03 4.66
C CYS A 39 4.04 8.16 3.74
N ILE A 40 4.02 7.34 2.70
CA ILE A 40 2.83 7.10 1.89
C ILE A 40 2.12 5.86 2.44
N GLY A 41 0.83 6.00 2.70
CA GLY A 41 -0.09 4.91 2.98
C GLY A 41 -1.05 4.71 1.82
N LEU A 42 -1.22 3.46 1.41
CA LEU A 42 -2.13 3.04 0.37
C LEU A 42 -3.11 2.02 0.93
N ALA A 43 -4.37 2.11 0.54
CA ALA A 43 -5.39 1.10 0.78
C ALA A 43 -6.20 0.87 -0.51
N TRP A 44 -6.52 -0.38 -0.84
CA TRP A 44 -7.26 -0.69 -2.05
C TRP A 44 -8.15 -1.93 -1.91
N CYS A 45 -9.15 -1.99 -2.77
CA CYS A 45 -10.00 -3.17 -2.98
C CYS A 45 -9.75 -3.74 -4.38
N GLY A 46 -9.22 -4.96 -4.44
CA GLY A 46 -8.97 -5.66 -5.71
C GLY A 46 -10.24 -6.07 -6.47
N GLY A 47 -11.39 -6.17 -5.77
CA GLY A 47 -12.69 -6.49 -6.37
C GLY A 47 -13.30 -5.27 -7.09
N CYS A 48 -13.51 -4.17 -6.36
CA CYS A 48 -14.07 -2.93 -6.91
C CYS A 48 -13.07 -2.10 -7.74
N ARG A 49 -11.76 -2.45 -7.71
CA ARG A 49 -10.68 -1.69 -8.34
C ARG A 49 -10.62 -0.21 -7.93
N ILE A 50 -10.95 0.05 -6.67
CA ILE A 50 -10.88 1.37 -6.05
C ILE A 50 -9.72 1.42 -5.06
N TYR A 51 -9.11 2.60 -4.92
CA TYR A 51 -8.02 2.80 -3.98
C TYR A 51 -8.05 4.20 -3.38
N SER A 52 -7.34 4.35 -2.26
CA SER A 52 -7.02 5.63 -1.64
C SER A 52 -5.54 5.65 -1.25
N GLY A 53 -4.92 6.81 -1.44
CA GLY A 53 -3.57 7.11 -0.99
C GLY A 53 -3.57 8.32 -0.07
N ASN A 54 -2.77 8.29 0.98
CA ASN A 54 -2.63 9.40 1.91
C ASN A 54 -1.22 9.47 2.49
N MET A 55 -0.84 10.67 2.92
CA MET A 55 0.36 10.85 3.74
C MET A 55 0.07 10.41 5.17
N VAL A 56 0.90 9.53 5.70
CA VAL A 56 0.75 8.96 7.05
C VAL A 56 2.00 9.18 7.88
N TYR A 57 1.82 9.40 9.17
CA TYR A 57 2.95 9.50 10.10
C TYR A 57 3.38 8.10 10.53
N VAL A 58 4.65 7.77 10.31
CA VAL A 58 5.27 6.54 10.80
C VAL A 58 6.55 6.92 11.56
N PRO A 59 6.67 6.62 12.86
CA PRO A 59 7.85 6.95 13.65
C PRO A 59 9.13 6.40 13.00
N ARG A 60 10.24 7.14 13.09
CA ARG A 60 11.52 6.75 12.45
C ARG A 60 12.00 5.36 12.83
N LYS A 61 11.79 4.94 14.08
CA LYS A 61 12.21 3.63 14.61
C LYS A 61 11.36 2.46 14.11
N ARG A 62 10.18 2.72 13.53
CA ARG A 62 9.30 1.67 13.03
C ARG A 62 9.79 1.18 11.67
N VAL A 63 10.12 -0.09 11.62
CA VAL A 63 10.45 -0.82 10.39
C VAL A 63 9.16 -1.06 9.62
N LEU A 64 9.16 -0.73 8.32
CA LEU A 64 8.09 -1.04 7.39
C LEU A 64 8.52 -2.23 6.53
N VAL A 65 7.59 -3.13 6.24
CA VAL A 65 7.82 -4.25 5.31
C VAL A 65 7.97 -3.67 3.91
N ASP A 66 9.12 -3.91 3.27
CA ASP A 66 9.38 -3.47 1.91
C ASP A 66 9.04 -4.59 0.91
N LEU A 67 7.80 -4.58 0.43
CA LEU A 67 7.32 -5.54 -0.56
C LEU A 67 7.97 -5.34 -1.95
N LEU A 68 8.76 -4.29 -2.14
CA LEU A 68 9.48 -4.02 -3.39
C LEU A 68 10.98 -4.39 -3.28
N ALA A 69 11.44 -4.87 -2.12
CA ALA A 69 12.86 -5.13 -1.87
C ALA A 69 13.51 -6.16 -2.80
N PHE A 70 12.72 -7.09 -3.36
CA PHE A 70 13.21 -8.09 -4.31
C PHE A 70 13.33 -7.58 -5.75
N LEU A 71 12.84 -6.37 -6.04
CA LEU A 71 12.88 -5.80 -7.38
C LEU A 71 14.21 -5.10 -7.65
N PRO A 72 14.71 -5.14 -8.91
CA PRO A 72 15.80 -4.27 -9.34
C PRO A 72 15.45 -2.79 -9.11
N PRO A 73 16.45 -1.93 -8.76
CA PRO A 73 16.21 -0.51 -8.46
C PRO A 73 15.43 0.25 -9.53
N GLU A 74 15.75 0.04 -10.81
CA GLU A 74 15.08 0.68 -11.94
C GLU A 74 13.59 0.33 -12.02
N GLN A 75 13.24 -0.94 -11.75
CA GLN A 75 11.87 -1.40 -11.76
C GLN A 75 11.10 -0.84 -10.56
N ARG A 76 11.75 -0.79 -9.38
CA ARG A 76 11.19 -0.18 -8.17
C ARG A 76 10.87 1.30 -8.42
N GLU A 77 11.82 2.08 -8.94
CA GLU A 77 11.60 3.49 -9.25
C GLU A 77 10.43 3.69 -10.22
N ARG A 78 10.36 2.87 -11.27
CA ARG A 78 9.27 2.96 -12.26
C ARG A 78 7.90 2.70 -11.63
N LEU A 79 7.79 1.78 -10.67
CA LEU A 79 6.55 1.53 -9.94
C LEU A 79 6.20 2.69 -9.00
N LEU A 80 7.19 3.24 -8.28
CA LEU A 80 6.97 4.35 -7.34
C LEU A 80 6.56 5.66 -8.02
N ARG A 81 6.78 5.82 -9.33
CA ARG A 81 6.32 6.98 -10.12
C ARG A 81 4.82 6.94 -10.44
N SER A 82 4.10 5.85 -10.16
CA SER A 82 2.67 5.73 -10.44
C SER A 82 1.96 4.86 -9.40
N GLU A 83 1.14 5.48 -8.56
CA GLU A 83 0.36 4.78 -7.53
C GLU A 83 -0.51 3.66 -8.12
N THR A 84 -1.19 3.91 -9.25
CA THR A 84 -2.01 2.90 -9.93
C THR A 84 -1.19 1.67 -10.31
N ARG A 85 0.00 1.85 -10.93
CA ARG A 85 0.86 0.73 -11.33
C ARG A 85 1.41 -0.03 -10.12
N LEU A 86 1.75 0.70 -9.05
CA LEU A 86 2.19 0.09 -7.80
C LEU A 86 1.09 -0.77 -7.20
N ILE A 87 -0.14 -0.25 -7.12
CA ILE A 87 -1.30 -0.97 -6.59
C ILE A 87 -1.60 -2.21 -7.45
N GLU A 88 -1.61 -2.09 -8.78
CA GLU A 88 -1.82 -3.24 -9.67
C GLU A 88 -0.73 -4.31 -9.54
N PHE A 89 0.51 -3.92 -9.23
CA PHE A 89 1.59 -4.85 -8.94
C PHE A 89 1.35 -5.57 -7.61
N LEU A 90 1.08 -4.82 -6.54
CA LEU A 90 0.85 -5.35 -5.19
C LEU A 90 -0.40 -6.23 -5.13
N ASP A 91 -1.48 -5.84 -5.80
CA ASP A 91 -2.73 -6.62 -5.87
C ASP A 91 -2.51 -7.97 -6.54
N ARG A 92 -1.74 -8.01 -7.64
CA ARG A 92 -1.37 -9.29 -8.28
C ARG A 92 -0.50 -10.15 -7.38
N GLN A 93 0.41 -9.55 -6.62
CA GLN A 93 1.24 -10.28 -5.66
C GLN A 93 0.39 -10.86 -4.51
N ALA A 94 -0.53 -10.09 -3.96
CA ALA A 94 -1.43 -10.53 -2.89
C ALA A 94 -2.32 -11.70 -3.34
N ARG A 95 -2.83 -11.67 -4.58
CA ARG A 95 -3.60 -12.79 -5.16
C ARG A 95 -2.78 -14.06 -5.34
N ARG A 96 -1.47 -13.96 -5.62
CA ARG A 96 -0.57 -15.11 -5.81
C ARG A 96 -0.16 -15.77 -4.49
N GLY A 97 -0.08 -15.02 -3.40
CA GLY A 97 0.23 -15.55 -2.06
C GLY A 97 -0.97 -16.13 -1.31
N SER A 98 -2.17 -16.08 -1.89
CA SER A 98 -3.42 -16.57 -1.29
C SER A 98 -3.85 -17.94 -1.84
N GLY A 99 -2.92 -18.70 -2.43
CA GLY A 99 -3.13 -20.05 -2.97
C GLY A 99 -2.53 -21.13 -2.10
#